data_AF-A0A958KBW9-F1
#
_entry.id   AF-A0A958KBW9-F1
#
_cell.length_a   1.000
_cell.length_b   1.000
_cell.length_c   1.000
_cell.angle_alpha   90.00
_cell.angle_beta   90.00
_cell.angle_gamma   90.00
#
_symmetry.space_group_name_H-M   'P 1'
#
loop_
_entity.id
_entity.type
_entity.pdbx_description
1 polymer ?
#
loop_
_entity_poly.entity_id
_entity_poly.type
_entity_poly.pdbx_seq_one_letter_code
_entity_poly.pdbx_strand_id
1 'polypeptide(L)'
;MKDKINLVSTSNNQVVIQDFAYHIVVFRHFWNDKIADPYDHNSQIQALQEVTSSNIQAAMPIGVSPTALLVWYPFVRIANIDLMLAYSLWLGFSLTIFFTAFFNTVNGMSSVAQSSKKRILATILAITVLSDTFFSAVSLGQTSILACGCFLTILGALFVTDKENHSISTIISTVLLSLKPSYLAIALSCLILTRRWRTLFHVAIALSILIGGSFFLLPDGWATNYNENLSVYFSADPPSIYKNSIVRNLSNTLVGVFSLSNFSNVAMHVARVIYLTSIPLILIAHAKFKKNETNGAKKSGPLFSSIVLVFLCSLIFAPYLGQYEDLLLWPITTILICSRRINTKEAMII
;
A
#
# COMPACT_ATOMS: atom_id res chain seq x y z
N MET A 1 -30.90 16.77 -4.17
CA MET A 1 -29.90 16.78 -5.27
C MET A 1 -29.32 15.39 -5.39
N LYS A 2 -29.44 14.75 -6.57
CA LYS A 2 -28.80 13.45 -6.83
C LYS A 2 -27.39 13.77 -7.32
N ASP A 3 -26.41 13.80 -6.42
CA ASP A 3 -25.01 13.85 -6.84
C ASP A 3 -24.69 12.54 -7.53
N LYS A 4 -24.72 12.56 -8.87
CA LYS A 4 -24.13 11.49 -9.66
C LYS A 4 -22.65 11.50 -9.29
N ILE A 5 -22.13 10.35 -8.87
CA ILE A 5 -20.68 10.16 -8.71
C ILE A 5 -20.08 10.43 -10.10
N ASN A 6 -19.50 11.60 -10.30
CA ASN A 6 -18.82 11.95 -11.54
C ASN A 6 -17.37 11.52 -11.37
N LEU A 7 -17.01 10.36 -11.93
CA LEU A 7 -15.64 9.84 -11.91
C LEU A 7 -14.66 10.79 -12.61
N VAL A 8 -15.17 11.57 -13.56
CA VAL A 8 -14.49 12.65 -14.28
C VAL A 8 -15.43 13.84 -14.28
N SER A 9 -14.94 15.00 -13.87
CA SER A 9 -15.69 16.26 -13.96
C SER A 9 -14.75 17.39 -14.38
N THR A 10 -15.29 18.34 -15.12
CA THR A 10 -14.58 19.55 -15.51
C THR A 10 -15.20 20.73 -14.75
N SER A 11 -14.40 21.42 -13.94
CA SER A 11 -14.82 22.59 -13.17
C SER A 11 -13.74 23.66 -13.25
N ASN A 12 -14.11 24.90 -13.59
CA ASN A 12 -13.19 26.04 -13.65
C ASN A 12 -11.90 25.77 -14.47
N ASN A 13 -12.03 25.18 -15.66
CA ASN A 13 -10.91 24.73 -16.52
C ASN A 13 -9.96 23.71 -15.87
N GLN A 14 -10.35 23.07 -14.77
CA GLN A 14 -9.64 21.97 -14.14
C GLN A 14 -10.42 20.67 -14.37
N VAL A 15 -9.71 19.63 -14.75
CA VAL A 15 -10.26 18.27 -14.78
C VAL A 15 -10.00 17.63 -13.43
N VAL A 16 -11.08 17.25 -12.77
CA VAL A 16 -11.06 16.48 -11.53
C VAL A 16 -11.46 15.05 -11.86
N ILE A 17 -10.55 14.12 -11.61
CA ILE A 17 -10.71 12.70 -11.89
C ILE A 17 -10.36 11.92 -10.62
N GLN A 18 -11.16 10.91 -10.29
CA GLN A 18 -10.88 10.04 -9.14
C GLN A 18 -9.65 9.16 -9.40
N ASP A 19 -8.87 8.87 -8.36
CA ASP A 19 -7.60 8.12 -8.46
C ASP A 19 -7.73 6.79 -9.22
N PHE A 20 -8.75 5.98 -8.90
CA PHE A 20 -8.97 4.72 -9.62
C PHE A 20 -9.30 4.96 -11.09
N ALA A 21 -10.22 5.90 -11.37
CA ALA A 21 -10.65 6.22 -12.73
C ALA A 21 -9.47 6.72 -13.57
N TYR A 22 -8.58 7.54 -12.98
CA TYR A 22 -7.35 8.01 -13.59
C TYR A 22 -6.48 6.85 -14.06
N HIS A 23 -6.13 5.94 -13.16
CA HIS A 23 -5.25 4.82 -13.48
C HIS A 23 -5.86 3.86 -14.49
N ILE A 24 -7.14 3.51 -14.32
CA ILE A 24 -7.84 2.61 -15.24
C ILE A 24 -7.98 3.21 -16.62
N VAL A 25 -8.24 4.52 -16.74
CA VAL A 25 -8.30 5.19 -18.04
C VAL A 25 -6.97 5.05 -18.78
N VAL A 26 -5.84 5.36 -18.13
CA VAL A 26 -4.52 5.24 -18.78
C VAL A 26 -4.24 3.80 -19.18
N PHE A 27 -4.43 2.84 -18.27
CA PHE A 27 -4.16 1.43 -18.57
C PHE A 27 -5.11 0.88 -19.64
N ARG A 28 -6.35 1.36 -19.70
CA ARG A 28 -7.30 1.03 -20.77
C ARG A 28 -6.82 1.51 -22.13
N HIS A 29 -6.23 2.69 -22.22
CA HIS A 29 -5.66 3.18 -23.50
C HIS A 29 -4.45 2.34 -23.90
N PHE A 30 -3.59 1.98 -22.94
CA PHE A 30 -2.45 1.11 -23.19
C PHE A 30 -2.89 -0.27 -23.71
N TRP A 31 -3.84 -0.93 -23.02
CA TRP A 31 -4.34 -2.26 -23.41
C TRP A 31 -5.14 -2.30 -24.71
N ASN A 32 -5.54 -1.13 -25.24
CA ASN A 32 -6.23 -0.99 -26.52
C ASN A 32 -5.33 -0.33 -27.58
N ASP A 33 -4.00 -0.35 -27.38
CA ASP A 33 -2.98 0.16 -28.32
C ASP A 33 -3.13 1.64 -28.71
N LYS A 34 -3.76 2.44 -27.84
CA LYS A 34 -3.96 3.89 -28.08
C LYS A 34 -2.80 4.75 -27.57
N ILE A 35 -2.04 4.22 -26.62
CA ILE A 35 -0.82 4.82 -26.11
C ILE A 35 0.26 3.75 -26.01
N ALA A 36 1.52 4.15 -26.18
CA ALA A 36 2.64 3.20 -26.20
C ALA A 36 3.08 2.81 -24.78
N ASP A 37 3.20 3.77 -23.87
CA ASP A 37 3.72 3.55 -22.51
C ASP A 37 2.80 4.19 -21.47
N PRO A 38 2.20 3.44 -20.54
CA PRO A 38 1.36 4.02 -19.49
C PRO A 38 2.16 4.88 -18.50
N TYR A 39 3.49 4.74 -18.44
CA TYR A 39 4.36 5.52 -17.57
C TYR A 39 4.93 6.78 -18.24
N ASP A 40 4.81 6.93 -19.55
CA ASP A 40 5.21 8.17 -20.23
C ASP A 40 4.19 9.30 -19.97
N HIS A 41 4.69 10.50 -19.71
CA HIS A 41 3.85 11.65 -19.37
C HIS A 41 2.96 12.09 -20.54
N ASN A 42 3.50 12.10 -21.76
CA ASN A 42 2.75 12.52 -22.94
C ASN A 42 1.64 11.52 -23.27
N SER A 43 1.94 10.22 -23.13
CA SER A 43 0.98 9.13 -23.24
C SER A 43 -0.17 9.27 -22.23
N GLN A 44 0.14 9.63 -20.97
CA GLN A 44 -0.90 9.90 -19.97
C GLN A 44 -1.77 11.11 -20.34
N ILE A 45 -1.16 12.21 -20.80
CA ILE A 45 -1.90 13.39 -21.30
C ILE A 45 -2.83 12.99 -22.45
N GLN A 46 -2.32 12.26 -23.44
CA GLN A 46 -3.08 11.80 -24.59
C GLN A 46 -4.32 10.98 -24.16
N ALA A 47 -4.13 10.01 -23.26
CA ALA A 47 -5.23 9.19 -22.74
C ALA A 47 -6.32 10.03 -22.03
N LEU A 48 -5.92 11.07 -21.28
CA LEU A 48 -6.86 11.94 -20.57
C LEU A 48 -7.58 12.90 -21.51
N GLN A 49 -6.88 13.46 -22.51
CA GLN A 49 -7.48 14.34 -23.52
C GLN A 49 -8.58 13.61 -24.29
N GLU A 50 -8.35 12.35 -24.66
CA GLU A 50 -9.34 11.54 -25.37
C GLU A 50 -10.61 11.31 -24.53
N VAL A 51 -10.48 11.05 -23.23
CA VAL A 51 -11.64 10.80 -22.35
C VAL A 51 -12.38 12.06 -21.96
N THR A 52 -11.66 13.17 -21.76
CA THR A 52 -12.24 14.41 -21.23
C THR A 52 -12.67 15.38 -22.33
N SER A 53 -12.27 15.13 -23.58
CA SER A 53 -12.41 16.07 -24.70
C SER A 53 -11.88 17.48 -24.37
N SER A 54 -10.95 17.57 -23.42
CA SER A 54 -10.42 18.82 -22.88
C SER A 54 -8.93 18.92 -23.18
N ASN A 55 -8.42 20.14 -23.35
CA ASN A 55 -6.98 20.35 -23.54
C ASN A 55 -6.25 20.17 -22.20
N ILE A 56 -5.76 18.95 -21.95
CA ILE A 56 -4.96 18.62 -20.76
C ILE A 56 -3.51 19.00 -21.03
N GLN A 57 -2.94 19.85 -20.17
CA GLN A 57 -1.54 20.29 -20.27
C GLN A 57 -0.59 19.51 -19.34
N ALA A 58 -1.14 18.79 -18.36
CA ALA A 58 -0.39 18.06 -17.35
C ALA A 58 -1.20 16.87 -16.84
N ALA A 59 -0.52 15.75 -16.62
CA ALA A 59 -1.08 14.54 -16.04
C ALA A 59 -0.41 14.23 -14.69
N MET A 60 -1.12 13.57 -13.76
CA MET A 60 -0.53 13.10 -12.51
C MET A 60 0.39 11.90 -12.79
N PRO A 61 1.64 11.85 -12.32
CA PRO A 61 2.50 10.70 -12.59
C PRO A 61 1.85 9.39 -12.11
N ILE A 62 2.06 8.27 -12.79
CA ILE A 62 1.56 6.97 -12.32
C ILE A 62 2.56 6.38 -11.31
N GLY A 63 2.14 6.34 -10.04
CA GLY A 63 2.93 5.78 -8.93
C GLY A 63 2.69 4.29 -8.62
N VAL A 64 1.79 3.61 -9.33
CA VAL A 64 1.56 2.16 -9.13
C VAL A 64 2.57 1.31 -9.89
N SER A 65 2.92 0.16 -9.34
CA SER A 65 3.94 -0.72 -9.94
C SER A 65 3.44 -1.39 -11.24
N PRO A 66 4.36 -1.91 -12.08
CA PRO A 66 4.02 -2.63 -13.32
C PRO A 66 3.05 -3.79 -13.12
N THR A 67 3.08 -4.45 -11.96
CA THR A 67 2.15 -5.54 -11.64
C THR A 67 0.69 -5.12 -11.71
N ALA A 68 0.40 -3.83 -11.53
CA ALA A 68 -0.93 -3.28 -11.65
C ALA A 68 -1.52 -3.48 -13.04
N LEU A 69 -0.71 -3.57 -14.10
CA LEU A 69 -1.20 -3.81 -15.47
C LEU A 69 -1.98 -5.13 -15.57
N LEU A 70 -1.47 -6.17 -14.93
CA LEU A 70 -2.07 -7.50 -14.92
C LEU A 70 -3.16 -7.62 -13.85
N VAL A 71 -2.92 -7.09 -12.65
CA VAL A 71 -3.91 -7.13 -11.55
C VAL A 71 -5.17 -6.35 -11.91
N TRP A 72 -5.04 -5.20 -12.57
CA TRP A 72 -6.18 -4.40 -12.99
C TRP A 72 -6.76 -4.77 -14.35
N TYR A 73 -6.14 -5.68 -15.10
CA TYR A 73 -6.62 -6.09 -16.41
C TYR A 73 -8.12 -6.48 -16.46
N PRO A 74 -8.67 -7.25 -15.50
CA PRO A 74 -10.10 -7.56 -15.50
C PRO A 74 -10.97 -6.30 -15.40
N PHE A 75 -10.56 -5.33 -14.58
CA PHE A 75 -11.28 -4.06 -14.43
C PHE A 75 -11.12 -3.16 -15.67
N VAL A 76 -9.98 -3.21 -16.35
CA VAL A 76 -9.78 -2.55 -17.65
C VAL A 76 -10.75 -3.10 -18.70
N ARG A 77 -10.92 -4.43 -18.77
CA ARG A 77 -11.88 -5.05 -19.70
C ARG A 77 -13.31 -4.61 -19.43
N ILE A 78 -13.69 -4.46 -18.15
CA ILE A 78 -15.01 -3.96 -17.77
C ILE A 78 -15.14 -2.47 -18.07
N ALA A 79 -14.08 -1.69 -17.88
CA ALA A 79 -14.05 -0.26 -18.17
C ALA A 79 -14.13 0.07 -19.67
N ASN A 80 -13.92 -0.90 -20.56
CA ASN A 80 -14.25 -0.76 -21.99
C ASN A 80 -15.78 -0.72 -22.22
N ILE A 81 -16.57 -1.31 -21.32
CA ILE A 81 -18.03 -1.32 -21.37
C ILE A 81 -18.58 -0.14 -20.56
N ASP A 82 -18.20 -0.06 -19.28
CA ASP A 82 -18.66 0.96 -18.35
C ASP A 82 -17.62 1.20 -17.24
N LEU A 83 -17.08 2.43 -17.19
CA LEU A 83 -16.08 2.84 -16.20
C LEU A 83 -16.65 2.87 -14.77
N MET A 84 -17.93 3.23 -14.60
CA MET A 84 -18.61 3.24 -13.31
C MET A 84 -18.81 1.82 -12.77
N LEU A 85 -19.12 0.87 -13.67
CA LEU A 85 -19.20 -0.54 -13.30
C LEU A 85 -17.84 -1.07 -12.84
N ALA A 86 -16.76 -0.76 -13.58
CA ALA A 86 -15.41 -1.15 -13.21
C ALA A 86 -15.00 -0.58 -11.84
N TYR A 87 -15.30 0.70 -11.59
CA TYR A 87 -15.08 1.36 -10.30
C TYR A 87 -15.87 0.68 -9.17
N SER A 88 -17.16 0.42 -9.38
CA SER A 88 -18.03 -0.21 -8.37
C SER A 88 -17.55 -1.62 -8.02
N LEU A 89 -17.10 -2.38 -9.01
CA LEU A 89 -16.55 -3.73 -8.80
C LEU A 89 -15.20 -3.70 -8.07
N TRP A 90 -14.32 -2.75 -8.43
CA TRP A 90 -13.05 -2.56 -7.72
C TRP A 90 -13.26 -2.19 -6.26
N LEU A 91 -14.17 -1.25 -5.99
CA LEU A 91 -14.50 -0.83 -4.64
C LEU A 91 -15.15 -1.97 -3.85
N GLY A 92 -16.12 -2.68 -4.46
CA GLY A 92 -16.76 -3.84 -3.86
C GLY A 92 -15.77 -4.96 -3.53
N PHE A 93 -14.84 -5.25 -4.43
CA PHE A 93 -13.75 -6.21 -4.21
C PHE A 93 -12.85 -5.79 -3.04
N SER A 94 -12.41 -4.53 -3.02
CA SER A 94 -11.55 -3.96 -1.98
C SER A 94 -12.21 -3.98 -0.60
N LEU A 95 -13.48 -3.56 -0.53
CA LEU A 95 -14.28 -3.57 0.70
C LEU A 95 -14.57 -4.99 1.17
N THR A 96 -14.83 -5.93 0.26
CA THR A 96 -15.06 -7.34 0.63
C THR A 96 -13.81 -7.91 1.29
N ILE A 97 -12.63 -7.75 0.67
CA ILE A 97 -11.37 -8.20 1.27
C ILE A 97 -11.13 -7.53 2.63
N PHE A 98 -11.34 -6.21 2.72
CA PHE A 98 -11.20 -5.48 3.97
C PHE A 98 -12.13 -6.01 5.07
N PHE A 99 -13.44 -6.09 4.83
CA PHE A 99 -14.41 -6.50 5.84
C PHE A 99 -14.27 -7.99 6.20
N THR A 100 -14.02 -8.87 5.23
CA THR A 100 -13.73 -10.28 5.52
C THR A 100 -12.50 -10.41 6.41
N ALA A 101 -11.40 -9.71 6.10
CA ALA A 101 -10.20 -9.73 6.94
C ALA A 101 -10.44 -9.11 8.32
N PHE A 102 -11.20 -8.01 8.40
CA PHE A 102 -11.60 -7.36 9.63
C PHE A 102 -12.38 -8.31 10.53
N PHE A 103 -13.46 -8.92 10.03
CA PHE A 103 -14.30 -9.83 10.82
C PHE A 103 -13.53 -11.07 11.23
N ASN A 104 -12.72 -11.65 10.33
CA ASN A 104 -11.86 -12.78 10.67
C ASN A 104 -10.83 -12.42 11.75
N THR A 105 -10.27 -11.20 11.72
CA THR A 105 -9.35 -10.73 12.75
C THR A 105 -10.06 -10.57 14.09
N VAL A 106 -11.22 -9.90 14.12
CA VAL A 106 -12.02 -9.69 15.34
C VAL A 106 -12.49 -11.02 15.95
N ASN A 107 -12.94 -11.95 15.10
CA ASN A 107 -13.43 -13.27 15.51
C ASN A 107 -12.28 -14.20 15.92
N GLY A 108 -11.20 -14.27 15.15
CA GLY A 108 -10.03 -15.10 15.46
C GLY A 108 -9.38 -14.73 16.78
N MET A 109 -9.34 -13.43 17.09
CA MET A 109 -8.82 -12.93 18.37
C MET A 109 -9.72 -13.21 19.58
N SER A 110 -10.95 -13.71 19.38
CA SER A 110 -11.76 -14.22 20.49
C SER A 110 -11.11 -15.38 21.23
N SER A 111 -10.17 -16.09 20.58
CA SER A 111 -9.53 -17.30 21.12
C SER A 111 -8.15 -17.06 21.76
N VAL A 112 -7.49 -15.91 21.56
CA VAL A 112 -6.02 -15.79 21.80
C VAL A 112 -5.58 -14.64 22.76
N ALA A 113 -6.45 -13.75 23.26
CA ALA A 113 -5.99 -12.62 24.10
C ALA A 113 -6.91 -12.17 25.26
N GLN A 114 -6.28 -11.75 26.38
CA GLN A 114 -6.88 -11.01 27.51
C GLN A 114 -7.85 -9.91 27.03
N SER A 115 -9.03 -9.84 27.67
CA SER A 115 -10.18 -9.04 27.22
C SER A 115 -9.91 -7.56 26.91
N SER A 116 -8.93 -6.92 27.58
CA SER A 116 -8.60 -5.51 27.40
C SER A 116 -7.92 -5.19 26.07
N LYS A 117 -6.99 -6.03 25.60
CA LYS A 117 -6.28 -5.81 24.33
C LYS A 117 -7.19 -6.00 23.11
N LYS A 118 -8.10 -6.98 23.19
CA LYS A 118 -9.14 -7.21 22.19
C LYS A 118 -10.03 -5.97 22.05
N ARG A 119 -10.44 -5.37 23.17
CA ARG A 119 -11.23 -4.12 23.19
C ARG A 119 -10.47 -2.98 22.55
N ILE A 120 -9.22 -2.72 22.96
CA ILE A 120 -8.39 -1.64 22.38
C ILE A 120 -8.26 -1.78 20.87
N LEU A 121 -7.95 -2.97 20.39
CA LEU A 121 -7.79 -3.20 18.96
C LEU A 121 -9.11 -3.08 18.19
N ALA A 122 -10.20 -3.66 18.71
CA ALA A 122 -11.52 -3.51 18.10
C ALA A 122 -11.94 -2.04 18.06
N THR A 123 -11.64 -1.26 19.11
CA THR A 123 -11.86 0.18 19.15
C THR A 123 -11.03 0.91 18.10
N ILE A 124 -9.74 0.61 17.97
CA ILE A 124 -8.87 1.24 16.96
C ILE A 124 -9.35 0.91 15.55
N LEU A 125 -9.67 -0.35 15.27
CA LEU A 125 -10.24 -0.78 13.99
C LEU A 125 -11.59 -0.09 13.70
N ALA A 126 -12.45 0.06 14.71
CA ALA A 126 -13.72 0.78 14.57
C ALA A 126 -13.50 2.28 14.30
N ILE A 127 -12.56 2.92 15.01
CA ILE A 127 -12.19 4.32 14.77
C ILE A 127 -11.68 4.49 13.34
N THR A 128 -10.85 3.56 12.85
CA THR A 128 -10.35 3.60 11.47
C THR A 128 -11.50 3.53 10.46
N VAL A 129 -12.44 2.59 10.60
CA VAL A 129 -13.59 2.44 9.68
C VAL A 129 -14.53 3.64 9.74
N LEU A 130 -14.70 4.25 10.92
CA LEU A 130 -15.56 5.41 11.12
C LEU A 130 -14.88 6.75 10.81
N SER A 131 -13.61 6.73 10.39
CA SER A 131 -12.87 7.96 10.08
C SER A 131 -13.24 8.55 8.72
N ASP A 132 -13.22 9.88 8.63
CA ASP A 132 -13.40 10.60 7.36
C ASP A 132 -12.37 10.17 6.29
N THR A 133 -11.18 9.75 6.74
CA THR A 133 -10.13 9.20 5.89
C THR A 133 -10.58 7.91 5.22
N PHE A 134 -11.21 7.00 5.94
CA PHE A 134 -11.74 5.76 5.35
C PHE A 134 -12.84 6.06 4.33
N PHE A 135 -13.79 6.93 4.68
CA PHE A 135 -14.85 7.33 3.73
C PHE A 135 -14.30 8.03 2.49
N SER A 136 -13.28 8.87 2.63
CA SER A 136 -12.60 9.53 1.51
C SER A 136 -11.85 8.53 0.64
N ALA A 137 -11.15 7.57 1.24
CA ALA A 137 -10.49 6.50 0.49
C ALA A 137 -11.51 5.65 -0.29
N VAL A 138 -12.69 5.40 0.29
CA VAL A 138 -13.80 4.65 -0.33
C VAL A 138 -14.33 5.44 -1.52
N SER A 139 -14.63 6.71 -1.33
CA SER A 139 -15.20 7.56 -2.39
C SER A 139 -14.24 7.81 -3.55
N LEU A 140 -12.93 7.80 -3.30
CA LEU A 140 -11.89 7.93 -4.33
C LEU A 140 -11.49 6.58 -4.98
N GLY A 141 -11.96 5.45 -4.43
CA GLY A 141 -11.60 4.12 -4.91
C GLY A 141 -10.13 3.74 -4.65
N GLN A 142 -9.54 4.27 -3.58
CA GLN A 142 -8.10 4.10 -3.32
C GLN A 142 -7.70 2.64 -3.05
N THR A 143 -6.49 2.29 -3.49
CA THR A 143 -5.87 0.97 -3.26
C THR A 143 -5.59 0.67 -1.78
N SER A 144 -5.57 1.69 -0.92
CA SER A 144 -5.27 1.57 0.50
C SER A 144 -6.29 0.74 1.27
N ILE A 145 -7.56 0.73 0.86
CA ILE A 145 -8.61 -0.11 1.46
C ILE A 145 -8.28 -1.59 1.23
N LEU A 146 -7.98 -1.95 -0.02
CA LEU A 146 -7.54 -3.29 -0.38
C LEU A 146 -6.26 -3.65 0.39
N ALA A 147 -5.30 -2.73 0.45
CA ALA A 147 -4.04 -2.95 1.15
C ALA A 147 -4.24 -3.23 2.64
N CYS A 148 -5.08 -2.45 3.32
CA CYS A 148 -5.43 -2.67 4.72
C CYS A 148 -6.04 -4.06 4.95
N GLY A 149 -6.99 -4.48 4.09
CA GLY A 149 -7.57 -5.82 4.14
C GLY A 149 -6.55 -6.95 3.91
N CYS A 150 -5.65 -6.77 2.94
CA CYS A 150 -4.57 -7.71 2.67
C CYS A 150 -3.60 -7.82 3.86
N PHE A 151 -3.23 -6.71 4.47
CA PHE A 151 -2.38 -6.72 5.67
C PHE A 151 -3.07 -7.38 6.86
N LEU A 152 -4.36 -7.10 7.11
CA LEU A 152 -5.13 -7.78 8.16
C LEU A 152 -5.18 -9.29 7.92
N THR A 153 -5.33 -9.72 6.66
CA THR A 153 -5.29 -11.14 6.29
C THR A 153 -3.94 -11.77 6.59
N ILE A 154 -2.84 -11.09 6.22
CA ILE A 154 -1.47 -11.55 6.52
C ILE A 154 -1.29 -11.63 8.04
N LEU A 155 -1.63 -10.59 8.79
CA LEU A 155 -1.53 -10.58 10.25
C LEU A 155 -2.36 -11.68 10.90
N GLY A 156 -3.59 -11.90 10.45
CA GLY A 156 -4.44 -12.99 10.93
C GLY A 156 -3.78 -14.36 10.76
N ALA A 157 -3.22 -14.63 9.57
CA ALA A 157 -2.46 -15.86 9.32
C ALA A 157 -1.18 -15.98 10.17
N LEU A 158 -0.54 -14.85 10.49
CA LEU A 158 0.66 -14.84 11.31
C LEU A 158 0.39 -15.07 12.80
N PHE A 159 -0.75 -14.60 13.31
CA PHE A 159 -1.03 -14.57 14.76
C PHE A 159 -2.14 -15.51 15.26
N VAL A 160 -3.05 -15.95 14.39
CA VAL A 160 -4.20 -16.78 14.80
C VAL A 160 -4.00 -18.26 14.43
N THR A 161 -3.23 -18.56 13.38
CA THR A 161 -3.02 -19.93 12.91
C THR A 161 -1.63 -20.47 13.30
N ASP A 162 -1.63 -21.47 14.17
CA ASP A 162 -0.45 -22.05 14.83
C ASP A 162 0.40 -23.00 13.96
N LYS A 163 0.18 -23.02 12.63
CA LYS A 163 0.88 -23.95 11.72
C LYS A 163 1.41 -23.26 10.48
N GLU A 164 2.45 -23.85 9.88
CA GLU A 164 2.99 -23.54 8.55
C GLU A 164 1.97 -23.70 7.39
N ASN A 165 0.67 -23.55 7.63
CA ASN A 165 -0.32 -23.60 6.56
C ASN A 165 -0.09 -22.42 5.60
N HIS A 166 0.27 -22.75 4.36
CA HIS A 166 0.23 -21.84 3.23
C HIS A 166 -1.22 -21.52 2.94
N SER A 167 -1.76 -20.53 3.64
CA SER A 167 -3.05 -20.00 3.23
C SER A 167 -2.83 -19.32 1.89
N ILE A 168 -3.46 -19.86 0.85
CA ILE A 168 -3.55 -19.26 -0.49
C ILE A 168 -3.95 -17.78 -0.36
N SER A 169 -4.80 -17.46 0.62
CA SER A 169 -5.19 -16.09 0.95
C SER A 169 -3.99 -15.19 1.30
N THR A 170 -3.02 -15.66 2.10
CA THR A 170 -1.80 -14.89 2.42
C THR A 170 -0.93 -14.66 1.18
N ILE A 171 -0.82 -15.66 0.30
CA ILE A 171 -0.08 -15.53 -0.97
C ILE A 171 -0.76 -14.48 -1.86
N ILE A 172 -2.07 -14.63 -2.10
CA ILE A 172 -2.87 -13.70 -2.91
C ILE A 172 -2.81 -12.28 -2.32
N SER A 173 -3.01 -12.11 -1.00
CA SER A 173 -2.92 -10.81 -0.35
C SER A 173 -1.54 -10.17 -0.52
N THR A 174 -0.46 -10.95 -0.39
CA THR A 174 0.90 -10.43 -0.58
C THR A 174 1.14 -10.02 -2.04
N VAL A 175 0.62 -10.82 -2.99
CA VAL A 175 0.68 -10.50 -4.42
C VAL A 175 -0.13 -9.25 -4.74
N LEU A 176 -1.34 -9.07 -4.20
CA LEU A 176 -2.15 -7.87 -4.40
C LEU A 176 -1.47 -6.60 -3.84
N LEU A 177 -0.69 -6.74 -2.77
CA LEU A 177 0.10 -5.63 -2.22
C LEU A 177 1.25 -5.20 -3.15
N SER A 178 1.59 -5.97 -4.19
CA SER A 178 2.57 -5.55 -5.21
C SER A 178 2.12 -4.35 -6.03
N LEU A 179 0.83 -3.98 -6.03
CA LEU A 179 0.30 -2.76 -6.65
C LEU A 179 1.07 -1.50 -6.23
N LYS A 180 1.59 -1.44 -4.99
CA LYS A 180 2.54 -0.41 -4.55
C LYS A 180 3.79 -1.06 -3.94
N PRO A 181 5.00 -0.69 -4.38
CA PRO A 181 6.23 -1.32 -3.87
C PRO A 181 6.41 -1.22 -2.35
N SER A 182 5.98 -0.11 -1.74
CA SER A 182 6.05 0.09 -0.28
C SER A 182 5.18 -0.89 0.49
N TYR A 183 3.97 -1.18 0.00
CA TYR A 183 3.07 -2.13 0.62
C TYR A 183 3.63 -3.55 0.55
N LEU A 184 4.16 -3.94 -0.61
CA LEU A 184 4.82 -5.22 -0.79
C LEU A 184 6.03 -5.38 0.12
N ALA A 185 6.87 -4.34 0.25
CA ALA A 185 8.03 -4.37 1.13
C ALA A 185 7.65 -4.63 2.59
N ILE A 186 6.57 -4.01 3.08
CA ILE A 186 6.03 -4.25 4.42
C ILE A 186 5.55 -5.71 4.56
N ALA A 187 4.80 -6.22 3.58
CA ALA A 187 4.28 -7.58 3.60
C ALA A 187 5.41 -8.64 3.60
N LEU A 188 6.37 -8.49 2.69
CA LEU A 188 7.54 -9.37 2.60
C LEU A 188 8.36 -9.32 3.90
N SER A 189 8.54 -8.14 4.49
CA SER A 189 9.18 -7.99 5.79
C SER A 189 8.44 -8.81 6.84
N CYS A 190 7.12 -8.66 6.97
CA CYS A 190 6.31 -9.46 7.91
C CYS A 190 6.50 -10.98 7.71
N LEU A 191 6.52 -11.46 6.47
CA LEU A 191 6.71 -12.89 6.15
C LEU A 191 8.13 -13.40 6.46
N ILE A 192 9.16 -12.61 6.14
CA ILE A 192 10.58 -12.95 6.45
C ILE A 192 10.77 -13.05 7.96
N LEU A 193 10.23 -12.09 8.69
CA LEU A 193 10.40 -11.98 10.13
C LEU A 193 9.68 -13.09 10.90
N THR A 194 8.57 -13.57 10.34
CA THR A 194 7.83 -14.71 10.85
C THR A 194 8.29 -16.04 10.25
N ARG A 195 9.40 -16.04 9.50
CA ARG A 195 10.05 -17.23 8.91
C ARG A 195 9.10 -18.06 8.05
N ARG A 196 8.15 -17.41 7.36
CA ARG A 196 7.18 -18.09 6.46
C ARG A 196 7.80 -18.36 5.09
N TRP A 197 8.94 -19.08 5.05
CA TRP A 197 9.79 -19.26 3.86
C TRP A 197 9.07 -19.91 2.68
N ARG A 198 8.22 -20.91 2.95
CA ARG A 198 7.42 -21.54 1.90
C ARG A 198 6.40 -20.58 1.31
N THR A 199 5.71 -19.76 2.13
CA THR A 199 4.82 -18.71 1.62
C THR A 199 5.60 -17.69 0.80
N LEU A 200 6.79 -17.27 1.26
CA LEU A 200 7.69 -16.39 0.52
C LEU A 200 8.11 -16.98 -0.83
N PHE A 201 8.40 -18.28 -0.90
CA PHE A 201 8.76 -18.95 -2.15
C PHE A 201 7.60 -18.90 -3.16
N HIS A 202 6.37 -19.20 -2.75
CA HIS A 202 5.20 -19.10 -3.63
C HIS A 202 4.90 -17.66 -4.04
N VAL A 203 5.05 -16.70 -3.12
CA VAL A 203 4.95 -15.27 -3.44
C VAL A 203 6.01 -14.87 -4.46
N ALA A 204 7.26 -15.31 -4.29
CA ALA A 204 8.33 -15.03 -5.23
C ALA A 204 8.01 -15.57 -6.63
N ILE A 205 7.55 -16.82 -6.74
CA ILE A 205 7.10 -17.39 -8.02
C ILE A 205 5.98 -16.55 -8.64
N ALA A 206 4.93 -16.25 -7.87
CA ALA A 206 3.79 -15.49 -8.36
C ALA A 206 4.19 -14.07 -8.82
N LEU A 207 5.06 -13.39 -8.05
CA LEU A 207 5.59 -12.08 -8.42
C LEU A 207 6.51 -12.15 -9.63
N SER A 208 7.35 -13.18 -9.76
CA SER A 208 8.17 -13.38 -10.95
C SER A 208 7.32 -13.55 -12.20
N ILE A 209 6.20 -14.27 -12.11
CA ILE A 209 5.25 -14.41 -13.23
C ILE A 209 4.60 -13.05 -13.55
N LEU A 210 4.14 -12.30 -12.55
CA LEU A 210 3.50 -11.00 -12.79
C LEU A 210 4.48 -9.95 -13.32
N ILE A 211 5.66 -9.84 -12.71
CA ILE A 211 6.70 -8.89 -13.14
C ILE A 211 7.22 -9.28 -14.50
N GLY A 212 7.52 -10.57 -14.74
CA GLY A 212 7.93 -11.08 -16.05
C GLY A 212 6.88 -10.82 -17.12
N GLY A 213 5.61 -11.12 -16.83
CA GLY A 213 4.50 -10.82 -17.74
C GLY A 213 4.36 -9.33 -18.03
N SER A 214 4.47 -8.47 -17.01
CA SER A 214 4.42 -7.01 -17.18
C SER A 214 5.61 -6.49 -18.00
N PHE A 215 6.81 -7.06 -17.78
CA PHE A 215 8.03 -6.71 -18.50
C PHE A 215 7.90 -6.99 -20.00
N PHE A 216 7.29 -8.11 -20.40
CA PHE A 216 7.10 -8.45 -21.81
C PHE A 216 6.02 -7.60 -22.51
N LEU A 217 5.11 -7.00 -21.76
CA LEU A 217 4.03 -6.18 -22.31
C LEU A 217 4.43 -4.72 -22.47
N LEU A 218 5.31 -4.23 -21.60
CA LEU A 218 5.72 -2.83 -21.60
C LEU A 218 6.81 -2.54 -22.66
N PRO A 219 6.79 -1.33 -23.27
CA PRO A 219 7.74 -0.97 -24.31
C PRO A 219 9.14 -0.69 -23.74
N ASP A 220 10.17 -0.74 -24.60
CA ASP A 220 11.52 -0.33 -24.22
C ASP A 220 11.53 1.07 -23.60
N GLY A 221 12.21 1.23 -22.46
CA GLY A 221 12.31 2.50 -21.74
C GLY A 221 11.26 2.72 -20.64
N TRP A 222 10.24 1.84 -20.51
CA TRP A 222 9.20 1.95 -19.48
C TRP A 222 9.77 2.09 -18.06
N ALA A 223 10.87 1.40 -17.77
CA ALA A 223 11.49 1.40 -16.44
C ALA A 223 12.09 2.78 -16.10
N THR A 224 12.64 3.48 -17.09
CA THR A 224 13.13 4.86 -16.94
C THR A 224 11.97 5.79 -16.65
N ASN A 225 10.90 5.73 -17.46
CA ASN A 225 9.70 6.55 -17.29
C ASN A 225 9.01 6.30 -15.94
N TYR A 226 8.95 5.03 -15.50
CA TYR A 226 8.42 4.68 -14.18
C TYR A 226 9.28 5.26 -13.05
N ASN A 227 10.60 5.14 -13.13
CA ASN A 227 11.50 5.71 -12.13
C ASN A 227 11.44 7.25 -12.10
N GLU A 228 11.29 7.89 -13.26
CA GLU A 228 11.07 9.33 -13.36
C GLU A 228 9.76 9.73 -12.69
N ASN A 229 8.65 9.03 -12.95
CA ASN A 229 7.38 9.24 -12.25
C ASN A 229 7.50 9.09 -10.74
N LEU A 230 8.20 8.05 -10.28
CA LEU A 230 8.47 7.85 -8.87
C LEU A 230 9.28 9.02 -8.28
N SER A 231 10.28 9.52 -9.01
CA SER A 231 11.09 10.67 -8.57
C SER A 231 10.27 11.95 -8.33
N VAL A 232 9.15 12.13 -9.05
CA VAL A 232 8.23 13.26 -8.84
C VAL A 232 7.63 13.22 -7.43
N TYR A 233 7.31 12.02 -6.93
CA TYR A 233 6.81 11.83 -5.56
C TYR A 233 7.90 11.98 -4.50
N PHE A 234 9.17 11.77 -4.87
CA PHE A 234 10.32 11.89 -3.98
C PHE A 234 10.99 13.27 -3.97
N SER A 235 10.66 14.14 -4.93
CA SER A 235 11.26 15.48 -5.06
C SER A 235 10.56 16.50 -4.16
N ALA A 236 11.35 17.30 -3.43
CA ALA A 236 10.84 18.46 -2.70
C ALA A 236 10.34 19.57 -3.65
N ASP A 237 10.82 19.60 -4.89
CA ASP A 237 10.30 20.45 -5.96
C ASP A 237 10.08 19.62 -7.23
N PRO A 238 8.89 19.01 -7.42
CA PRO A 238 8.56 18.35 -8.67
C PRO A 238 8.71 19.29 -9.88
N PRO A 239 9.11 18.73 -11.04
CA PRO A 239 9.22 19.46 -12.29
C PRO A 239 8.00 20.32 -12.59
N SER A 240 8.20 21.46 -13.25
CA SER A 240 7.14 22.43 -13.59
C SER A 240 5.94 21.79 -14.29
N ILE A 241 6.18 20.76 -15.12
CA ILE A 241 5.16 19.98 -15.83
C ILE A 241 4.13 19.32 -14.90
N TYR A 242 4.48 19.02 -13.64
CA TYR A 242 3.59 18.39 -12.66
C TYR A 242 2.99 19.36 -11.64
N LYS A 243 3.40 20.64 -11.67
CA LYS A 243 2.97 21.62 -10.64
C LYS A 243 1.46 21.86 -10.64
N ASN A 244 0.81 21.71 -11.79
CA ASN A 244 -0.63 21.93 -11.94
C ASN A 244 -1.47 20.64 -11.80
N SER A 245 -0.83 19.47 -11.79
CA SER A 245 -1.49 18.16 -11.64
C SER A 245 -1.40 17.58 -10.23
N ILE A 246 -0.54 18.15 -9.38
CA ILE A 246 -0.34 17.73 -7.99
C ILE A 246 -0.64 18.91 -7.07
N VAL A 247 -1.78 18.84 -6.37
CA VAL A 247 -2.12 19.85 -5.37
C VAL A 247 -1.31 19.57 -4.09
N ARG A 248 -0.15 20.22 -3.91
CA ARG A 248 0.82 19.80 -2.87
C ARG A 248 0.35 19.99 -1.43
N ASN A 249 -0.44 21.03 -1.19
CA ASN A 249 -1.11 21.30 0.08
C ASN A 249 -2.22 20.27 0.40
N LEU A 250 -2.70 19.54 -0.62
CA LEU A 250 -3.53 18.35 -0.45
C LEU A 250 -2.71 17.04 -0.59
N SER A 251 -1.48 17.13 -1.09
CA SER A 251 -0.52 16.03 -1.11
C SER A 251 0.05 15.88 0.30
N ASN A 252 -0.45 14.87 1.02
CA ASN A 252 -0.10 14.64 2.42
C ASN A 252 1.27 14.00 2.58
N THR A 253 2.28 14.60 1.96
CA THR A 253 3.65 14.41 2.41
C THR A 253 3.77 15.10 3.77
N LEU A 254 4.61 14.60 4.68
CA LEU A 254 5.01 15.35 5.88
C LEU A 254 5.46 16.76 5.49
N VAL A 255 6.07 16.92 4.32
CA VAL A 255 6.41 18.21 3.71
C VAL A 255 5.17 19.08 3.43
N GLY A 256 4.05 18.55 2.93
CA GLY A 256 2.79 19.29 2.75
C GLY A 256 2.22 19.82 4.07
N VAL A 257 2.12 18.97 5.10
CA VAL A 257 1.64 19.35 6.45
C VAL A 257 2.58 20.35 7.13
N PHE A 258 3.90 20.20 6.98
CA PHE A 258 4.90 21.13 7.53
C PHE A 258 5.19 22.34 6.63
N SER A 259 4.78 22.32 5.36
CA SER A 259 4.85 23.47 4.43
C SER A 259 3.80 24.51 4.73
N LEU A 260 2.65 24.09 5.27
CA LEU A 260 1.64 24.98 5.86
C LEU A 260 2.18 25.71 7.10
N SER A 261 3.34 25.29 7.64
CA SER A 261 3.89 25.79 8.89
C SER A 261 5.40 26.06 8.85
N ASN A 262 6.00 26.71 7.83
CA ASN A 262 7.43 27.12 7.83
C ASN A 262 8.51 26.04 8.22
N PHE A 263 8.14 24.76 8.37
CA PHE A 263 8.96 23.70 8.99
C PHE A 263 9.36 22.61 7.97
N SER A 264 9.22 22.86 6.67
CA SER A 264 9.54 21.89 5.61
C SER A 264 10.95 21.29 5.70
N ASN A 265 11.94 22.08 6.12
CA ASN A 265 13.31 21.62 6.35
C ASN A 265 13.44 20.67 7.56
N VAL A 266 12.65 20.89 8.62
CA VAL A 266 12.63 20.05 9.82
C VAL A 266 12.01 18.69 9.50
N ALA A 267 10.94 18.66 8.71
CA ALA A 267 10.29 17.42 8.28
C ALA A 267 11.24 16.49 7.50
N MET A 268 11.99 17.05 6.54
CA MET A 268 13.01 16.30 5.81
C MET A 268 14.14 15.81 6.73
N HIS A 269 14.56 16.62 7.71
CA HIS A 269 15.63 16.24 8.64
C HIS A 269 15.20 15.13 9.60
N VAL A 270 14.00 15.22 10.18
CA VAL A 270 13.44 14.18 11.06
C VAL A 270 13.36 12.85 10.33
N ALA A 271 12.86 12.88 9.10
CA ALA A 271 12.64 11.66 8.35
C ALA A 271 13.95 11.08 7.75
N ARG A 272 14.96 11.92 7.43
CA ARG A 272 16.34 11.48 7.18
C ARG A 272 16.98 10.84 8.41
N VAL A 273 16.79 11.42 9.60
CA VAL A 273 17.30 10.86 10.86
C VAL A 273 16.65 9.52 11.14
N ILE A 274 15.33 9.41 10.99
CA ILE A 274 14.59 8.15 11.15
C ILE A 274 15.09 7.08 10.16
N TYR A 275 15.26 7.43 8.88
CA TYR A 275 15.78 6.50 7.87
C TYR A 275 17.23 6.07 8.17
N LEU A 276 18.13 7.01 8.42
CA LEU A 276 19.54 6.75 8.73
C LEU A 276 19.76 6.00 10.04
N THR A 277 18.83 6.12 11.01
CA THR A 277 18.89 5.36 12.27
C THR A 277 18.25 3.99 12.16
N SER A 278 17.25 3.81 11.29
CA SER A 278 16.57 2.53 11.08
C SER A 278 17.49 1.45 10.48
N ILE A 279 18.35 1.79 9.52
CA ILE A 279 19.24 0.83 8.84
C ILE A 279 20.30 0.23 9.80
N PRO A 280 21.08 1.01 10.58
CA PRO A 280 22.00 0.48 11.57
C PRO A 280 21.28 -0.34 12.65
N LEU A 281 20.09 0.10 13.07
CA LEU A 281 19.29 -0.66 14.03
C LEU A 281 18.94 -2.04 13.45
N ILE A 282 18.46 -2.13 12.20
CA ILE A 282 18.15 -3.41 11.53
C ILE A 282 19.37 -4.32 11.45
N LEU A 283 20.53 -3.78 11.06
CA LEU A 283 21.77 -4.54 10.96
C LEU A 283 22.22 -5.07 12.33
N ILE A 284 22.16 -4.25 13.38
CA ILE A 284 22.45 -4.65 14.77
C ILE A 284 21.46 -5.73 15.23
N ALA A 285 20.19 -5.58 14.89
CA ALA A 285 19.15 -6.52 15.25
C ALA A 285 19.33 -7.87 14.56
N HIS A 286 19.66 -7.85 13.26
CA HIS A 286 19.94 -9.05 12.47
C HIS A 286 21.21 -9.75 12.96
N ALA A 287 22.29 -9.01 13.25
CA ALA A 287 23.53 -9.56 13.80
C ALA A 287 23.31 -10.21 15.17
N LYS A 288 22.54 -9.57 16.06
CA LYS A 288 22.16 -10.14 17.36
C LYS A 288 21.27 -11.36 17.23
N PHE A 289 20.37 -11.36 16.25
CA PHE A 289 19.49 -12.49 15.95
C PHE A 289 20.28 -13.71 15.47
N LYS A 290 21.16 -13.53 14.48
CA LYS A 290 22.05 -14.58 13.95
C LYS A 290 22.93 -15.18 15.05
N LYS A 291 23.47 -14.34 15.95
CA LYS A 291 24.28 -14.77 17.10
C LYS A 291 23.47 -15.57 18.14
N ASN A 292 22.20 -15.23 18.35
CA ASN A 292 21.34 -15.96 19.29
C ASN A 292 20.87 -17.30 18.72
N GLU A 293 20.69 -17.39 17.40
CA GLU A 293 20.35 -18.63 16.70
C GLU A 293 21.53 -19.63 16.73
N THR A 294 22.76 -19.17 16.55
CA THR A 294 23.96 -20.01 16.70
C THR A 294 24.21 -20.49 18.13
N ASN A 295 23.67 -19.78 19.13
CA ASN A 295 23.85 -20.11 20.55
C ASN A 295 22.68 -20.94 21.13
N GLY A 296 21.78 -21.47 20.30
CA GLY A 296 20.66 -22.30 20.76
C GLY A 296 19.61 -21.56 21.60
N ALA A 297 19.67 -20.23 21.70
CA ALA A 297 18.75 -19.43 22.50
C ALA A 297 17.43 -19.22 21.74
N LYS A 298 16.40 -20.02 22.05
CA LYS A 298 15.03 -19.94 21.48
C LYS A 298 14.28 -18.61 21.70
N LYS A 299 14.88 -17.58 22.30
CA LYS A 299 14.20 -16.31 22.64
C LYS A 299 14.75 -15.12 21.85
N SER A 300 14.39 -15.03 20.58
CA SER A 300 14.44 -13.77 19.84
C SER A 300 13.22 -12.89 20.20
N GLY A 301 13.15 -12.40 21.44
CA GLY A 301 11.92 -11.84 22.01
C GLY A 301 11.65 -10.33 21.76
N PRO A 302 12.55 -9.40 22.14
CA PRO A 302 12.16 -7.97 22.25
C PRO A 302 12.92 -6.96 21.36
N LEU A 303 14.16 -7.22 20.95
CA LEU A 303 14.95 -6.19 20.25
C LEU A 303 14.65 -6.15 18.74
N PHE A 304 14.67 -7.33 18.10
CA PHE A 304 14.49 -7.46 16.65
C PHE A 304 13.11 -6.98 16.19
N SER A 305 12.02 -7.41 16.83
CA SER A 305 10.69 -6.94 16.47
C SER A 305 10.41 -5.48 16.87
N SER A 306 11.15 -4.89 17.81
CA SER A 306 11.06 -3.44 18.07
C SER A 306 11.78 -2.64 16.99
N ILE A 307 12.90 -3.15 16.48
CA ILE A 307 13.66 -2.53 15.41
C ILE A 307 12.93 -2.67 14.07
N VAL A 308 12.29 -3.81 13.83
CA VAL A 308 11.35 -3.98 12.72
C VAL A 308 10.17 -3.04 12.89
N LEU A 309 9.58 -2.94 14.09
CA LEU A 309 8.46 -2.04 14.31
C LEU A 309 8.89 -0.60 14.04
N VAL A 310 10.07 -0.19 14.51
CA VAL A 310 10.67 1.11 14.18
C VAL A 310 10.96 1.22 12.69
N PHE A 311 11.34 0.15 11.99
CA PHE A 311 11.55 0.15 10.54
C PHE A 311 10.25 0.26 9.74
N LEU A 312 9.22 -0.50 10.11
CA LEU A 312 7.87 -0.46 9.53
C LEU A 312 7.24 0.89 9.82
N CYS A 313 7.30 1.37 11.06
CA CYS A 313 6.93 2.74 11.41
C CYS A 313 7.78 3.74 10.63
N SER A 314 9.09 3.57 10.45
CA SER A 314 9.93 4.49 9.68
C SER A 314 9.65 4.46 8.18
N LEU A 315 9.16 3.35 7.63
CA LEU A 315 8.69 3.24 6.25
C LEU A 315 7.29 3.87 6.09
N ILE A 316 6.46 3.79 7.14
CA ILE A 316 5.18 4.49 7.28
C ILE A 316 5.40 6.00 7.52
N PHE A 317 6.52 6.41 8.14
CA PHE A 317 6.85 7.80 8.49
C PHE A 317 8.02 8.36 7.66
N ALA A 318 8.45 7.67 6.60
CA ALA A 318 9.49 8.17 5.71
C ALA A 318 8.95 9.39 4.96
N PRO A 319 9.78 10.40 4.67
CA PRO A 319 9.32 11.76 4.35
C PRO A 319 8.54 11.87 3.02
N TYR A 320 8.49 10.80 2.24
CA TYR A 320 7.98 10.75 0.87
C TYR A 320 7.09 9.52 0.59
N LEU A 321 6.62 8.84 1.62
CA LEU A 321 5.78 7.65 1.50
C LEU A 321 4.55 7.80 2.40
N GLY A 322 3.36 7.67 1.82
CA GLY A 322 2.12 7.53 2.58
C GLY A 322 1.29 8.81 2.61
N GLN A 323 0.19 8.80 1.85
CA GLN A 323 -0.90 9.77 1.99
C GLN A 323 -1.73 9.39 3.24
N TYR A 324 -2.95 9.96 3.41
CA TYR A 324 -3.94 9.61 4.46
C TYR A 324 -4.05 8.09 4.79
N GLU A 325 -3.70 7.24 3.84
CA GLU A 325 -3.55 5.78 3.91
C GLU A 325 -2.79 5.27 5.17
N ASP A 326 -1.83 6.03 5.73
CA ASP A 326 -1.06 5.61 6.92
C ASP A 326 -1.91 5.48 8.19
N LEU A 327 -2.98 6.28 8.30
CA LEU A 327 -3.97 6.14 9.38
C LEU A 327 -4.72 4.82 9.27
N LEU A 328 -4.92 4.31 8.05
CA LEU A 328 -5.53 2.99 7.83
C LEU A 328 -4.56 1.85 8.18
N LEU A 329 -3.25 2.13 8.28
CA LEU A 329 -2.22 1.16 8.67
C LEU A 329 -1.93 1.14 10.18
N TRP A 330 -2.42 2.12 10.96
CA TRP A 330 -2.31 2.13 12.42
C TRP A 330 -2.84 0.88 13.14
N PRO A 331 -3.99 0.30 12.73
CA PRO A 331 -4.46 -0.94 13.32
C PRO A 331 -3.47 -2.09 13.15
N ILE A 332 -2.77 -2.16 12.01
CA ILE A 332 -1.76 -3.20 11.70
C ILE A 332 -0.57 -3.06 12.67
N THR A 333 -0.06 -1.84 12.83
CA THR A 333 1.01 -1.53 13.79
C THR A 333 0.57 -1.88 15.21
N THR A 334 -0.68 -1.60 15.57
CA THR A 334 -1.21 -1.91 16.89
C THR A 334 -1.35 -3.42 17.11
N ILE A 335 -1.80 -4.18 16.10
CA ILE A 335 -1.85 -5.65 16.14
C ILE A 335 -0.46 -6.21 16.38
N LEU A 336 0.55 -5.74 15.64
CA LEU A 336 1.95 -6.15 15.79
C LEU A 336 2.50 -5.84 17.20
N ILE A 337 2.13 -4.70 17.79
CA ILE A 337 2.51 -4.33 19.16
C ILE A 337 1.79 -5.22 20.19
N CYS A 338 0.48 -5.43 20.03
CA CYS A 338 -0.36 -6.10 21.02
C CYS A 338 -0.18 -7.62 21.05
N SER A 339 0.11 -8.25 19.90
CA SER A 339 0.23 -9.71 19.72
C SER A 339 1.52 -10.31 20.32
N ARG A 340 2.54 -9.48 20.56
CA ARG A 340 3.89 -9.88 20.99
C ARG A 340 4.00 -10.49 22.39
N ARG A 341 2.92 -10.60 23.16
CA ARG A 341 2.92 -11.23 24.50
C ARG A 341 2.26 -12.61 24.58
N ILE A 342 1.79 -13.15 23.45
CA ILE A 342 0.97 -14.36 23.47
C ILE A 342 1.83 -15.63 23.58
N ASN A 343 3.11 -15.62 23.19
CA ASN A 343 3.85 -16.88 23.01
C ASN A 343 5.02 -17.15 23.99
N THR A 344 4.83 -16.89 25.29
CA THR A 344 5.84 -17.29 26.30
C THR A 344 5.32 -18.01 27.54
N LYS A 345 4.01 -18.27 27.68
CA LYS A 345 3.49 -19.00 28.84
C LYS A 345 2.85 -20.36 28.54
N GLU A 346 2.42 -20.63 27.31
CA GLU A 346 1.78 -21.93 26.98
C GLU A 346 2.78 -23.03 26.55
N ALA A 347 4.05 -22.68 26.31
CA ALA A 347 5.11 -23.67 26.05
C ALA A 347 5.83 -24.17 27.33
N MET A 348 5.29 -23.91 28.52
CA MET A 348 5.81 -24.41 29.81
C MET A 348 4.85 -25.36 30.53
N ILE A 349 3.77 -25.79 29.87
CA ILE A 349 2.87 -26.85 30.35
C ILE A 349 2.57 -27.80 29.20
N ILE A 350 3.60 -28.49 28.69
CA ILE A 350 3.51 -29.84 28.11
C ILE A 350 4.79 -30.58 28.51
#